data_AF-A0A9W5ASS9-F1
#
_entry.id   AF-A0A9W5ASS9-F1
#
_cell.length_a   1.000
_cell.length_b   1.000
_cell.length_c   1.000
_cell.angle_alpha   90.00
_cell.angle_beta   90.00
_cell.angle_gamma   90.00
#
_symmetry.space_group_name_H-M   'P 1'
#
loop_
_entity.id
_entity.type
_entity.pdbx_description
1 polymer ?
#
loop_
_entity_poly.entity_id
_entity_poly.type
_entity_poly.pdbx_seq_one_letter_code
_entity_poly.pdbx_strand_id
1 'polypeptide(L)'
;MNNTINISGNPKFSISTVLFGSSNSNAFTNNTLNIKTKNITAKDIANFEFINLYLLDSTKANDTILKVNDAITFGGSNTKLNVSAPNGINSNFNIGDSITLISSATSIDTSKLIVSNTSFQASSLAHIYNFDITSEAQAINATLNTKADNPAQKALSEPSIGT
;
A
#
# COMPACT_ATOMS: atom_id res chain seq x y z
N MET A 1 9.61 -22.23 1.16
CA MET A 1 10.04 -21.40 0.01
C MET A 1 10.11 -19.97 0.51
N ASN A 2 11.02 -19.15 -0.01
CA ASN A 2 11.23 -17.77 0.47
C ASN A 2 11.33 -16.82 -0.75
N ASN A 3 10.32 -16.84 -1.61
CA ASN A 3 10.36 -16.07 -2.86
C ASN A 3 9.98 -14.61 -2.59
N THR A 4 10.69 -13.68 -3.23
CA THR A 4 10.39 -12.25 -3.14
C THR A 4 10.21 -11.67 -4.53
N ILE A 5 9.06 -11.06 -4.79
CA ILE A 5 8.78 -10.30 -6.01
C ILE A 5 8.80 -8.82 -5.67
N ASN A 6 9.60 -8.04 -6.42
CA ASN A 6 9.67 -6.59 -6.31
C ASN A 6 9.14 -5.95 -7.59
N ILE A 7 8.08 -5.17 -7.49
CA ILE A 7 7.51 -4.39 -8.59
C ILE A 7 7.82 -2.91 -8.35
N SER A 8 8.59 -2.30 -9.26
CA SER A 8 8.99 -0.89 -9.20
C SER A 8 9.07 -0.31 -10.62
N GLY A 9 9.22 1.02 -10.72
CA GLY A 9 9.18 1.72 -12.01
C GLY A 9 7.75 1.83 -12.54
N ASN A 10 7.56 1.71 -13.86
CA ASN A 10 6.24 1.78 -14.50
C ASN A 10 5.97 0.55 -15.39
N PRO A 11 5.98 -0.67 -14.82
CA PRO A 11 5.76 -1.88 -15.60
C PRO A 11 4.29 -1.96 -16.03
N LYS A 12 4.08 -2.50 -17.23
CA LYS A 12 2.75 -2.84 -17.74
C LYS A 12 2.64 -4.34 -17.85
N PHE A 13 1.67 -4.90 -17.15
CA PHE A 13 1.33 -6.31 -17.26
C PHE A 13 0.20 -6.53 -18.26
N SER A 14 0.19 -7.70 -18.89
CA SER A 14 -0.96 -8.12 -19.67
C SER A 14 -2.16 -8.36 -18.75
N ILE A 15 -3.37 -8.36 -19.33
CA ILE A 15 -4.61 -8.70 -18.63
C ILE A 15 -4.63 -10.12 -18.06
N SER A 16 -3.69 -10.99 -18.47
CA SER A 16 -3.57 -12.38 -18.06
C SER A 16 -2.46 -12.61 -17.04
N THR A 17 -1.73 -11.57 -16.65
CA THR A 17 -0.58 -11.72 -15.74
C THR A 17 -1.06 -12.03 -14.33
N VAL A 18 -0.56 -13.13 -13.76
CA VAL A 18 -0.82 -13.50 -12.37
C VAL A 18 0.49 -13.44 -11.57
N LEU A 19 0.44 -12.87 -10.37
CA LEU A 19 1.59 -12.82 -9.47
C LEU A 19 1.47 -13.93 -8.43
N PHE A 20 2.40 -14.88 -8.44
CA PHE A 20 2.44 -15.99 -7.50
C PHE A 20 3.73 -15.99 -6.69
N GLY A 21 3.61 -16.11 -5.36
CA GLY A 21 4.76 -16.39 -4.51
C GLY A 21 5.31 -17.80 -4.73
N SER A 22 4.48 -18.74 -5.20
CA SER A 22 4.85 -20.12 -5.52
C SER A 22 3.82 -20.73 -6.47
N SER A 23 4.25 -21.64 -7.35
CA SER A 23 3.36 -22.46 -8.18
C SER A 23 2.70 -23.60 -7.40
N ASN A 24 3.25 -24.00 -6.26
CA ASN A 24 2.61 -24.90 -5.32
C ASN A 24 1.66 -24.11 -4.41
N SER A 25 0.37 -24.41 -4.47
CA SER A 25 -0.70 -23.72 -3.73
C SER A 25 -0.53 -23.75 -2.21
N ASN A 26 0.17 -24.74 -1.67
CA ASN A 26 0.37 -24.87 -0.22
C ASN A 26 1.65 -24.18 0.27
N ALA A 27 2.46 -23.63 -0.64
CA ALA A 27 3.75 -23.04 -0.31
C ALA A 27 3.69 -21.51 -0.31
N PHE A 28 2.90 -20.92 0.61
CA PHE A 28 2.75 -19.46 0.75
C PHE A 28 3.70 -18.83 1.78
N THR A 29 4.11 -19.61 2.81
CA THR A 29 4.96 -19.16 3.92
C THR A 29 6.24 -18.49 3.41
N ASN A 30 6.61 -17.36 4.03
CA ASN A 30 7.77 -16.52 3.73
C ASN A 30 7.84 -15.92 2.31
N ASN A 31 6.83 -16.12 1.46
CA ASN A 31 6.80 -15.44 0.17
C ASN A 31 6.32 -14.00 0.35
N THR A 32 6.98 -13.08 -0.35
CA THR A 32 6.75 -11.64 -0.24
C THR A 32 6.49 -10.99 -1.60
N LEU A 33 5.43 -10.20 -1.68
CA LEU A 33 5.15 -9.28 -2.79
C LEU A 33 5.38 -7.84 -2.32
N ASN A 34 6.34 -7.16 -2.94
CA ASN A 34 6.63 -5.75 -2.71
C ASN A 34 6.15 -4.91 -3.90
N ILE A 35 5.22 -3.98 -3.69
CA ILE A 35 4.78 -3.02 -4.70
C ILE A 35 5.33 -1.64 -4.33
N LYS A 36 6.36 -1.20 -5.05
CA LYS A 36 7.09 0.07 -4.90
C LYS A 36 6.77 1.03 -6.06
N THR A 37 5.50 1.04 -6.46
CA THR A 37 4.95 1.89 -7.51
C THR A 37 3.42 1.90 -7.37
N LYS A 38 2.71 2.59 -8.25
CA LYS A 38 1.25 2.68 -8.26
C LYS A 38 0.67 2.35 -9.63
N ASN A 39 -0.65 2.21 -9.71
CA ASN A 39 -1.40 1.86 -10.92
C ASN A 39 -1.00 0.50 -11.52
N ILE A 40 -0.58 -0.44 -10.68
CA ILE A 40 -0.31 -1.81 -11.12
C ILE A 40 -1.62 -2.53 -11.30
N THR A 41 -1.79 -3.19 -12.46
CA THR A 41 -2.94 -4.06 -12.73
C THR A 41 -2.43 -5.47 -12.97
N ALA A 42 -2.97 -6.45 -12.25
CA ALA A 42 -2.75 -7.87 -12.48
C ALA A 42 -4.10 -8.58 -12.63
N LYS A 43 -4.09 -9.78 -13.22
CA LYS A 43 -5.26 -10.65 -13.23
C LYS A 43 -5.58 -11.13 -11.82
N ASP A 44 -4.59 -11.70 -11.14
CA ASP A 44 -4.72 -12.30 -9.80
C ASP A 44 -3.39 -12.18 -9.02
N ILE A 45 -3.47 -12.35 -7.70
CA ILE A 45 -2.34 -12.46 -6.77
C ILE A 45 -2.58 -13.62 -5.79
N ALA A 46 -1.61 -14.52 -5.62
CA ALA A 46 -1.74 -15.58 -4.61
C ALA A 46 -0.40 -16.11 -4.06
N ASN A 47 -0.50 -16.88 -2.98
CA ASN A 47 0.60 -17.60 -2.32
C ASN A 47 1.68 -16.68 -1.74
N PHE A 48 1.27 -15.54 -1.22
CA PHE A 48 2.14 -14.62 -0.46
C PHE A 48 1.74 -14.61 1.01
N GLU A 49 2.72 -14.80 1.90
CA GLU A 49 2.54 -14.51 3.32
C GLU A 49 2.56 -12.99 3.55
N PHE A 50 3.39 -12.25 2.80
CA PHE A 50 3.56 -10.81 2.98
C PHE A 50 3.23 -10.05 1.70
N ILE A 51 2.38 -9.04 1.80
CA ILE A 51 2.16 -8.04 0.77
C ILE A 51 2.55 -6.69 1.37
N ASN A 52 3.55 -6.05 0.78
CA ASN A 52 4.05 -4.75 1.23
C ASN A 52 3.81 -3.71 0.14
N LEU A 53 3.04 -2.68 0.48
CA LEU A 53 2.76 -1.55 -0.40
C LEU A 53 3.55 -0.33 0.07
N TYR A 54 4.31 0.25 -0.84
CA TYR A 54 5.13 1.42 -0.57
C TYR A 54 4.58 2.59 -1.37
N LEU A 55 3.97 3.55 -0.67
CA LEU A 55 3.49 4.78 -1.29
C LEU A 55 4.67 5.59 -1.82
N LEU A 56 4.53 6.08 -3.04
CA LEU A 56 5.47 7.01 -3.64
C LEU A 56 5.23 8.42 -3.10
N ASP A 57 6.26 9.26 -3.21
CA ASP A 57 6.14 10.69 -2.95
C ASP A 57 5.06 11.37 -3.82
N SER A 58 4.89 10.87 -5.04
CA SER A 58 3.89 11.29 -6.03
C SER A 58 2.50 10.69 -5.80
N THR A 59 2.28 9.86 -4.77
CA THR A 59 0.95 9.35 -4.44
C THR A 59 0.03 10.50 -4.03
N LYS A 60 -1.20 10.51 -4.54
CA LYS A 60 -2.23 11.52 -4.27
C LYS A 60 -3.58 10.86 -3.98
N ALA A 61 -4.53 11.65 -3.51
CA ALA A 61 -5.91 11.21 -3.31
C ALA A 61 -6.48 10.57 -4.59
N ASN A 62 -7.26 9.50 -4.40
CA ASN A 62 -7.88 8.66 -5.42
C ASN A 62 -6.91 7.83 -6.28
N ASP A 63 -5.61 7.82 -5.99
CA ASP A 63 -4.70 6.87 -6.63
C ASP A 63 -5.04 5.42 -6.19
N THR A 64 -4.77 4.47 -7.09
CA THR A 64 -4.81 3.04 -6.79
C THR A 64 -3.40 2.46 -6.84
N ILE A 65 -2.97 1.72 -5.83
CA ILE A 65 -1.64 1.10 -5.81
C ILE A 65 -1.66 -0.20 -6.63
N LEU A 66 -2.54 -1.14 -6.26
CA LEU A 66 -2.73 -2.42 -6.93
C LEU A 66 -4.20 -2.64 -7.27
N LYS A 67 -4.48 -2.96 -8.53
CA LYS A 67 -5.76 -3.45 -9.03
C LYS A 67 -5.63 -4.90 -9.45
N VAL A 68 -6.55 -5.72 -8.97
CA VAL A 68 -6.69 -7.13 -9.34
C VAL A 68 -8.00 -7.30 -10.11
N ASN A 69 -7.94 -7.89 -11.29
CA ASN A 69 -9.11 -8.02 -12.17
C ASN A 69 -9.98 -9.26 -11.87
N ASP A 70 -9.54 -10.14 -10.97
CA ASP A 70 -10.30 -11.27 -10.45
C ASP A 70 -10.51 -11.15 -8.92
N ALA A 71 -11.13 -12.17 -8.33
CA ALA A 71 -11.26 -12.33 -6.89
C ALA A 71 -9.89 -12.55 -6.25
N ILE A 72 -9.61 -11.84 -5.16
CA ILE A 72 -8.41 -12.04 -4.35
C ILE A 72 -8.72 -13.07 -3.26
N THR A 73 -8.21 -14.28 -3.44
CA THR A 73 -8.37 -15.39 -2.47
C THR A 73 -7.14 -15.59 -1.59
N PHE A 74 -6.06 -14.87 -1.86
CA PHE A 74 -4.71 -14.94 -1.27
C PHE A 74 -3.98 -16.29 -1.38
N GLY A 75 -4.67 -17.40 -1.59
CA GLY A 75 -4.12 -18.76 -1.72
C GLY A 75 -3.63 -19.37 -0.39
N GLY A 76 -3.22 -18.55 0.58
CA GLY A 76 -2.88 -18.93 1.95
C GLY A 76 -3.82 -18.32 2.99
N SER A 77 -3.71 -18.77 4.24
CA SER A 77 -4.37 -18.13 5.38
C SER A 77 -3.45 -17.07 6.00
N ASN A 78 -4.04 -16.01 6.53
CA ASN A 78 -3.33 -14.96 7.29
C ASN A 78 -2.27 -14.20 6.49
N THR A 79 -2.53 -13.90 5.20
CA THR A 79 -1.69 -12.99 4.43
C THR A 79 -1.62 -11.64 5.15
N LYS A 80 -0.41 -11.13 5.36
CA LYS A 80 -0.14 -9.89 6.08
C LYS A 80 0.02 -8.75 5.09
N LEU A 81 -0.83 -7.74 5.20
CA LEU A 81 -0.70 -6.49 4.45
C LEU A 81 0.03 -5.45 5.30
N ASN A 82 1.10 -4.90 4.73
CA ASN A 82 1.84 -3.77 5.28
C ASN A 82 1.80 -2.60 4.30
N VAL A 83 1.71 -1.39 4.85
CA VAL A 83 1.70 -0.15 4.08
C VAL A 83 2.69 0.82 4.71
N SER A 84 3.47 1.49 3.89
CA SER A 84 4.40 2.53 4.35
C SER A 84 4.62 3.60 3.29
N ALA A 85 5.03 4.79 3.71
CA ALA A 85 5.46 5.87 2.84
C ALA A 85 6.93 6.24 3.16
N PRO A 86 7.90 5.39 2.80
CA PRO A 86 9.28 5.50 3.29
C PRO A 86 10.00 6.78 2.83
N ASN A 87 9.57 7.37 1.71
CA ASN A 87 10.15 8.59 1.16
C ASN A 87 9.25 9.83 1.39
N GLY A 88 8.26 9.71 2.28
CA GLY A 88 7.23 10.73 2.44
C GLY A 88 6.25 10.80 1.27
N ILE A 89 5.41 11.83 1.29
CA ILE A 89 4.39 12.15 0.28
C ILE A 89 4.45 13.65 0.01
N ASN A 90 4.50 14.07 -1.26
CA ASN A 90 4.58 15.47 -1.67
C ASN A 90 3.21 16.07 -2.06
N SER A 91 2.16 15.24 -2.11
CA SER A 91 0.80 15.69 -2.38
C SER A 91 0.13 16.27 -1.13
N ASN A 92 -0.69 17.30 -1.31
CA ASN A 92 -1.50 17.85 -0.23
C ASN A 92 -2.81 17.06 -0.07
N PHE A 93 -2.90 16.24 0.97
CA PHE A 93 -4.14 15.54 1.33
C PHE A 93 -5.01 16.39 2.26
N ASN A 94 -6.32 16.22 2.15
CA ASN A 94 -7.35 16.71 3.07
C ASN A 94 -7.93 15.55 3.89
N ILE A 95 -8.48 15.84 5.06
CA ILE A 95 -9.14 14.82 5.89
C ILE A 95 -10.30 14.23 5.08
N GLY A 96 -10.39 12.89 5.07
CA GLY A 96 -11.33 12.14 4.24
C GLY A 96 -10.82 11.76 2.85
N ASP A 97 -9.71 12.34 2.36
CA ASP A 97 -9.09 11.86 1.13
C ASP A 97 -8.62 10.41 1.29
N SER A 98 -8.80 9.61 0.25
CA SER A 98 -8.50 8.17 0.30
C SER A 98 -7.55 7.73 -0.82
N ILE A 99 -6.77 6.69 -0.55
CA ILE A 99 -5.94 5.96 -1.51
C ILE A 99 -6.46 4.52 -1.52
N THR A 100 -6.71 3.98 -2.70
CA THR A 100 -7.04 2.56 -2.82
C THR A 100 -5.75 1.75 -2.83
N LEU A 101 -5.48 1.05 -1.73
CA LEU A 101 -4.29 0.22 -1.57
C LEU A 101 -4.37 -1.02 -2.46
N ILE A 102 -5.49 -1.73 -2.36
CA ILE A 102 -5.79 -2.90 -3.20
C ILE A 102 -7.25 -2.81 -3.61
N SER A 103 -7.54 -2.99 -4.91
CA SER A 103 -8.90 -3.20 -5.40
C SER A 103 -9.02 -4.56 -6.09
N SER A 104 -10.18 -5.18 -5.96
CA SER A 104 -10.60 -6.34 -6.75
C SER A 104 -11.80 -5.95 -7.63
N ALA A 105 -11.87 -6.50 -8.83
CA ALA A 105 -13.06 -6.38 -9.68
C ALA A 105 -14.26 -7.20 -9.18
N THR A 106 -14.06 -8.15 -8.27
CA THR A 106 -15.13 -9.04 -7.80
C THR A 106 -15.23 -9.11 -6.28
N SER A 107 -14.14 -9.49 -5.60
CA SER A 107 -14.14 -9.69 -4.15
C SER A 107 -12.73 -9.86 -3.57
N ILE A 108 -12.58 -9.54 -2.28
CA ILE A 108 -11.42 -9.80 -1.45
C ILE A 108 -11.87 -10.71 -0.31
N ASP A 109 -11.22 -11.87 -0.15
CA ASP A 109 -11.43 -12.76 0.98
C ASP A 109 -10.72 -12.18 2.23
N THR A 110 -11.34 -11.18 2.85
CA THR A 110 -10.79 -10.48 4.02
C THR A 110 -10.64 -11.39 5.24
N SER A 111 -11.31 -12.54 5.28
CA SER A 111 -11.14 -13.54 6.35
C SER A 111 -9.74 -14.17 6.38
N LYS A 112 -9.01 -14.09 5.25
CA LYS A 112 -7.62 -14.57 5.13
C LYS A 112 -6.59 -13.46 5.21
N LEU A 113 -7.02 -12.22 5.41
CA LEU A 113 -6.17 -11.05 5.44
C LEU A 113 -5.95 -10.57 6.88
N ILE A 114 -4.70 -10.26 7.21
CA ILE A 114 -4.32 -9.52 8.40
C ILE A 114 -3.72 -8.19 7.96
N VAL A 115 -4.45 -7.10 8.19
CA VAL A 115 -3.88 -5.76 8.08
C VAL A 115 -3.00 -5.53 9.30
N SER A 116 -1.68 -5.59 9.13
CA SER A 116 -0.74 -5.70 10.26
C SER A 116 -0.72 -4.44 11.13
N ASN A 117 -0.98 -3.27 10.53
CA ASN A 117 -1.28 -2.04 11.24
C ASN A 117 -2.52 -1.43 10.60
N THR A 118 -3.57 -1.17 11.38
CA THR A 118 -4.82 -0.56 10.88
C THR A 118 -4.66 0.95 10.63
N SER A 119 -3.47 1.50 10.80
CA SER A 119 -3.13 2.86 10.41
C SER A 119 -1.63 2.97 10.09
N PHE A 120 -1.25 4.00 9.33
CA PHE A 120 0.15 4.34 9.10
C PHE A 120 0.32 5.85 8.94
N GLN A 121 1.54 6.32 9.22
CA GLN A 121 1.92 7.71 9.07
C GLN A 121 2.71 7.93 7.77
N ALA A 122 2.45 9.05 7.11
CA ALA A 122 3.28 9.61 6.06
C ALA A 122 3.58 11.07 6.37
N SER A 123 4.65 11.62 5.82
CA SER A 123 5.02 13.02 5.99
C SER A 123 5.34 13.68 4.67
N SER A 124 5.00 14.96 4.57
CA SER A 124 5.52 15.89 3.57
C SER A 124 6.47 16.87 4.26
N LEU A 125 7.04 17.83 3.53
CA LEU A 125 7.74 18.95 4.14
C LEU A 125 6.83 19.74 5.10
N ALA A 126 5.55 19.90 4.76
CA ALA A 126 4.66 20.80 5.49
C ALA A 126 3.75 20.12 6.50
N HIS A 127 3.42 18.84 6.31
CA HIS A 127 2.42 18.15 7.13
C HIS A 127 2.82 16.71 7.45
N ILE A 128 2.32 16.24 8.60
CA ILE A 128 2.24 14.83 8.97
C ILE A 128 0.80 14.36 8.72
N TYR A 129 0.68 13.22 8.05
CA TYR A 129 -0.58 12.59 7.66
C TYR A 129 -0.70 11.24 8.37
N ASN A 130 -1.80 11.00 9.07
CA ASN A 130 -2.10 9.66 9.59
C ASN A 130 -3.34 9.10 8.87
N PHE A 131 -3.13 7.97 8.19
CA PHE A 131 -4.15 7.26 7.43
C PHE A 131 -4.64 6.06 8.23
N ASP A 132 -5.96 5.88 8.29
CA ASP A 132 -6.56 4.64 8.76
C ASP A 132 -6.78 3.70 7.57
N ILE A 133 -6.55 2.41 7.80
CA ILE A 133 -6.73 1.35 6.79
C ILE A 133 -8.02 0.59 7.09
N THR A 134 -8.91 0.57 6.11
CA THR A 134 -10.14 -0.22 6.15
C THR A 134 -10.12 -1.28 5.05
N SER A 135 -10.69 -2.45 5.35
CA SER A 135 -10.86 -3.53 4.38
C SER A 135 -12.34 -3.80 4.16
N GLU A 136 -12.76 -3.72 2.91
CA GLU A 136 -14.12 -3.99 2.44
C GLU A 136 -14.12 -5.16 1.44
N ALA A 137 -15.31 -5.56 0.99
CA ALA A 137 -15.48 -6.70 0.11
C ALA A 137 -14.72 -6.56 -1.22
N GLN A 138 -14.45 -5.36 -1.72
CA GLN A 138 -13.79 -5.15 -3.03
C GLN A 138 -12.61 -4.18 -2.99
N ALA A 139 -12.34 -3.55 -1.85
CA ALA A 139 -11.28 -2.57 -1.73
C ALA A 139 -10.67 -2.59 -0.33
N ILE A 140 -9.37 -2.33 -0.28
CA ILE A 140 -8.67 -1.96 0.93
C ILE A 140 -8.21 -0.53 0.72
N ASN A 141 -8.66 0.37 1.58
CA ASN A 141 -8.46 1.80 1.44
C ASN A 141 -7.62 2.34 2.59
N ALA A 142 -6.81 3.34 2.31
CA ALA A 142 -6.14 4.18 3.28
C ALA A 142 -6.79 5.57 3.24
N THR A 143 -7.53 5.94 4.28
CA THR A 143 -8.25 7.21 4.35
C THR A 143 -7.61 8.13 5.36
N LEU A 144 -7.35 9.38 4.98
CA LEU A 144 -6.73 10.34 5.88
C LEU A 144 -7.67 10.67 7.01
N ASN A 145 -7.26 10.37 8.24
CA ASN A 145 -8.00 10.68 9.45
C ASN A 145 -7.51 11.99 10.08
N THR A 146 -6.19 12.16 10.19
CA THR A 146 -5.61 13.36 10.79
C THR A 146 -4.50 13.97 9.95
N LYS A 147 -4.41 15.29 10.02
CA LYS A 147 -3.41 16.13 9.38
C LYS A 147 -2.90 17.14 10.40
N ALA A 148 -1.59 17.20 10.57
CA ALA A 148 -0.92 18.17 11.44
C ALA A 148 0.24 18.83 10.69
N ASP A 149 0.63 20.03 11.10
CA ASP A 149 1.84 20.68 10.58
C ASP A 149 3.07 19.84 10.92
N ASN A 150 4.03 19.77 10.01
CA ASN A 150 5.30 19.11 10.25
C ASN A 150 6.23 20.03 11.07
N PRO A 151 6.62 19.67 12.30
CA PRO A 151 7.52 20.48 13.13
C PRO A 151 8.89 20.76 12.47
N ALA A 152 9.34 19.89 11.56
CA ALA A 152 10.59 20.09 10.82
C ALA A 152 10.58 21.36 9.97
N GLN A 153 9.42 21.81 9.47
CA GLN A 153 9.30 23.07 8.75
C GLN A 153 9.45 24.28 9.68
N LYS A 154 8.89 24.21 10.90
CA LYS A 154 9.02 25.27 11.91
C LYS A 154 10.49 25.57 12.21
N ALA A 155 11.30 24.52 12.38
CA ALA A 155 12.73 24.64 12.65
C ALA A 155 13.55 25.27 11.50
N LEU A 156 13.08 25.18 10.24
CA LEU A 156 13.73 25.85 9.09
C LEU A 156 13.32 27.33 8.96
N SER A 157 12.20 27.73 9.56
CA SER A 157 11.68 29.10 9.48
C SER A 157 12.11 30.00 10.63
N GLU A 158 12.65 29.42 11.71
CA GLU A 158 13.17 30.19 12.84
C GLU A 158 14.56 30.75 12.49
N PRO A 159 14.80 32.07 12.66
CA PRO A 159 16.15 32.62 12.49
C PRO A 159 17.07 31.93 13.48
N SER A 160 18.23 31.45 13.01
CA SER A 160 19.31 31.06 13.92
C SER A 160 19.72 32.32 14.69
N ILE A 161 19.25 32.46 15.92
CA ILE A 161 19.79 33.45 16.85
C ILE A 161 21.12 32.87 17.31
N GLY A 162 22.15 33.10 16.49
CA GLY A 162 23.53 32.82 16.85
C GLY A 162 23.89 33.64 18.09
N THR A 163 24.32 32.95 19.15
CA THR A 163 25.02 33.52 20.29
C THR A 163 26.52 33.57 20.02
#